data_AF-R5DKF6-F1
#
_entry.id   AF-R5DKF6-F1
#
_cell.length_a   1.000
_cell.length_b   1.000
_cell.length_c   1.000
_cell.angle_alpha   90.00
_cell.angle_beta   90.00
_cell.angle_gamma   90.00
#
_symmetry.space_group_name_H-M   'P 1'
#
loop_
_entity.id
_entity.type
_entity.pdbx_description
1 polymer ?
#
loop_
_entity_poly.entity_id
_entity_poly.type
_entity_poly.pdbx_seq_one_letter_code
_entity_poly.pdbx_strand_id
1 'polypeptide(L)'
;MPYNGYMYVLYPYFTNDGSVGLFSPEANDIYHSTYGALTEAYEKFILPSDFEKFFRKNSEIKILDICFGIGYNSKSFLNKLLEIIYNDTIDTNNISKTINNDEIYTNNKKYKIFIHAIDTDKNLATLSPFFKTFEKNIGKLNSKSEIIYKQEKIKKLSANTASTKYKLQNEVNILLLQKMLNKIDNNTTSILYDKKYRQYFDLKMIRLFEFYQNNKSIYTPLRRLKAFLHNIYYKYLSKGYKKASKCLELLDFDFNLEINDARQAIMNDTNKYNFVFLDAFTPTKCPCLWSIDFFKLLYEHLEDGGLILTYSNSAQVRNCFLNAGFIVKKIFSKNQNKFTGTVAIKPHTDVSQNNRKTNYNTELIHDLSDYDLGLMKSRAGIFYRDKDLSLDNEAIINNHKIEVENSNLISSSKFIKTYERGSC
;
A
#
# COMPACT_ATOMS: atom_id res chain seq x y z
N MET A 1 -26.56 -3.08 -7.49
CA MET A 1 -27.00 -3.89 -8.65
C MET A 1 -26.46 -5.30 -8.51
N PRO A 2 -27.18 -6.35 -8.94
CA PRO A 2 -26.70 -7.73 -8.79
C PRO A 2 -25.51 -7.98 -9.73
N TYR A 3 -24.52 -8.69 -9.22
CA TYR A 3 -23.34 -9.18 -9.93
C TYR A 3 -23.76 -10.08 -11.10
N ASN A 4 -23.93 -9.50 -12.29
CA ASN A 4 -23.93 -10.28 -13.52
C ASN A 4 -22.49 -10.69 -13.84
N GLY A 5 -22.26 -11.99 -14.00
CA GLY A 5 -20.97 -12.65 -14.14
C GLY A 5 -20.19 -12.34 -15.42
N TYR A 6 -19.84 -11.07 -15.63
CA TYR A 6 -18.67 -10.73 -16.42
C TYR A 6 -17.44 -10.91 -15.54
N MET A 7 -16.70 -11.98 -15.82
CA MET A 7 -15.42 -12.27 -15.18
C MET A 7 -14.53 -11.02 -15.27
N TYR A 8 -14.30 -10.36 -14.12
CA TYR A 8 -13.43 -9.20 -13.99
C TYR A 8 -12.04 -9.57 -14.50
N VAL A 9 -11.66 -9.12 -15.70
CA VAL A 9 -10.41 -9.55 -16.34
C VAL A 9 -9.28 -8.60 -15.97
N LEU A 10 -8.59 -8.89 -14.87
CA LEU A 10 -7.30 -8.28 -14.59
C LEU A 10 -6.19 -9.01 -15.34
N TYR A 11 -5.27 -8.22 -15.88
CA TYR A 11 -4.18 -8.72 -16.68
C TYR A 11 -2.83 -8.40 -16.03
N PRO A 12 -2.22 -9.37 -15.31
CA PRO A 12 -0.92 -9.18 -14.70
C PRO A 12 0.20 -9.07 -15.73
N TYR A 13 1.22 -8.28 -15.39
CA TYR A 13 2.46 -8.13 -16.14
C TYR A 13 3.63 -7.90 -15.17
N PHE A 14 4.87 -8.16 -15.60
CA PHE A 14 6.03 -7.80 -14.78
C PHE A 14 6.44 -6.36 -15.05
N THR A 15 6.56 -5.56 -13.99
CA THR A 15 7.11 -4.21 -14.01
C THR A 15 8.64 -4.27 -14.08
N ASN A 16 9.29 -3.12 -14.29
CA ASN A 16 10.74 -3.06 -14.54
C ASN A 16 11.58 -3.40 -13.30
N ASP A 17 11.02 -3.30 -12.09
CA ASP A 17 11.69 -3.74 -10.85
C ASP A 17 11.49 -5.24 -10.53
N GLY A 18 10.83 -5.98 -11.43
CA GLY A 18 10.57 -7.42 -11.28
C GLY A 18 9.35 -7.76 -10.43
N SER A 19 8.64 -6.78 -9.91
CA SER A 19 7.34 -6.96 -9.25
C SER A 19 6.19 -7.07 -10.27
N VAL A 20 5.05 -7.63 -9.88
CA VAL A 20 3.88 -7.80 -10.76
C VAL A 20 2.99 -6.56 -10.70
N GLY A 21 2.77 -5.90 -11.83
CA GLY A 21 1.72 -4.90 -12.01
C GLY A 21 0.46 -5.52 -12.59
N LEU A 22 -0.62 -4.74 -12.69
CA LEU A 22 -1.88 -5.19 -13.26
C LEU A 22 -2.41 -4.16 -14.24
N PHE A 23 -3.12 -4.62 -15.26
CA PHE A 23 -3.90 -3.76 -16.14
C PHE A 23 -5.39 -4.09 -15.98
N SER A 24 -6.21 -3.06 -15.75
CA SER A 24 -7.67 -3.12 -15.82
C SER A 24 -8.14 -2.59 -17.17
N PRO A 25 -8.74 -3.45 -18.02
CA PRO A 25 -9.37 -3.04 -19.26
C PRO A 25 -10.55 -2.10 -19.04
N GLU A 26 -11.33 -2.36 -18.00
CA GLU A 26 -12.51 -1.56 -17.64
C GLU A 26 -12.11 -0.12 -17.31
N ALA A 27 -11.06 0.05 -16.51
CA ALA A 27 -10.52 1.37 -16.21
C ALA A 27 -9.64 1.93 -17.33
N ASN A 28 -9.28 1.12 -18.33
CA ASN A 28 -8.21 1.39 -19.30
C ASN A 28 -6.96 1.96 -18.61
N ASP A 29 -6.54 1.32 -17.51
CA ASP A 29 -5.39 1.75 -16.70
C ASP A 29 -4.55 0.61 -16.15
N ILE A 30 -3.35 1.01 -15.72
CA ILE A 30 -2.46 0.16 -14.95
C ILE A 30 -2.61 0.44 -13.45
N TYR A 31 -2.54 -0.62 -12.66
CA TYR A 31 -2.27 -0.55 -11.23
C TYR A 31 -0.77 -0.39 -11.06
N HIS A 32 -0.38 0.68 -10.37
CA HIS A 32 1.01 1.10 -10.19
C HIS A 32 1.75 1.43 -11.49
N SER A 33 2.88 2.11 -11.35
CA SER A 33 3.78 2.46 -12.44
C SER A 33 4.45 1.23 -13.03
N THR A 34 4.64 1.20 -14.35
CA THR A 34 5.48 0.19 -15.01
C THR A 34 6.93 0.23 -14.57
N TYR A 35 7.39 1.34 -13.97
CA TYR A 35 8.72 1.46 -13.39
C TYR A 35 8.96 0.43 -12.29
N GLY A 36 7.94 0.08 -11.51
CA GLY A 36 8.08 -0.86 -10.41
C GLY A 36 7.00 -0.67 -9.36
N ALA A 37 6.12 -1.65 -9.19
CA ALA A 37 5.03 -1.57 -8.23
C ALA A 37 5.55 -1.62 -6.78
N LEU A 38 6.54 -2.47 -6.51
CA LEU A 38 7.20 -2.51 -5.20
C LEU A 38 7.99 -1.22 -4.94
N THR A 39 8.73 -0.74 -5.92
CA THR A 39 9.52 0.50 -5.81
C THR A 39 8.63 1.71 -5.54
N GLU A 40 7.49 1.79 -6.21
CA GLU A 40 6.49 2.82 -5.98
C GLU A 40 5.95 2.81 -4.54
N ALA A 41 5.58 1.63 -4.03
CA ALA A 41 5.10 1.50 -2.65
C ALA A 41 6.12 2.03 -1.63
N TYR A 42 7.41 1.71 -1.83
CA TYR A 42 8.48 2.23 -0.99
C TYR A 42 8.65 3.74 -1.09
N GLU A 43 8.72 4.29 -2.31
CA GLU A 43 9.02 5.70 -2.53
C GLU A 43 7.87 6.63 -2.12
N LYS A 44 6.62 6.16 -2.19
CA LYS A 44 5.44 7.00 -1.95
C LYS A 44 4.81 6.79 -0.57
N PHE A 45 4.97 5.63 0.03
CA PHE A 45 4.32 5.31 1.31
C PHE A 45 5.33 5.00 2.40
N ILE A 46 6.28 4.10 2.17
CA ILE A 46 7.15 3.62 3.25
C ILE A 46 8.21 4.63 3.66
N LEU A 47 9.03 5.10 2.71
CA LEU A 47 10.11 6.04 3.02
C LEU A 47 9.59 7.39 3.53
N PRO A 48 8.55 8.01 2.94
CA PRO A 48 8.04 9.29 3.42
C PRO A 48 7.24 9.18 4.73
N SER A 49 6.73 8.00 5.10
CA SER A 49 6.08 7.85 6.41
C SER A 49 7.03 8.04 7.59
N ASP A 50 8.33 7.78 7.37
CA ASP A 50 9.36 7.75 8.41
C ASP A 50 8.93 6.91 9.63
N PHE A 51 8.16 5.84 9.38
CA PHE A 51 7.53 5.06 10.43
C PHE A 51 8.55 4.42 11.37
N GLU A 52 9.80 4.23 10.96
CA GLU A 52 10.86 3.70 11.81
C GLU A 52 11.10 4.61 13.03
N LYS A 53 11.11 5.93 12.85
CA LYS A 53 11.24 6.87 13.99
C LYS A 53 10.02 6.80 14.90
N PHE A 54 8.83 6.65 14.32
CA PHE A 54 7.59 6.46 15.08
C PHE A 54 7.64 5.15 15.88
N PHE A 55 8.04 4.05 15.24
CA PHE A 55 8.17 2.70 15.80
C PHE A 55 9.20 2.62 16.93
N ARG A 56 10.31 3.36 16.85
CA ARG A 56 11.31 3.38 17.93
C ARG A 56 10.78 4.06 19.21
N LYS A 57 9.75 4.89 19.09
CA LYS A 57 9.10 5.56 20.23
C LYS A 57 7.82 4.86 20.69
N ASN A 58 7.18 4.10 19.81
CA ASN A 58 5.89 3.46 20.04
C ASN A 58 5.97 1.97 19.68
N SER A 59 5.54 1.10 20.59
CA SER A 59 5.50 -0.35 20.35
C SER A 59 4.29 -0.82 19.54
N GLU A 60 3.37 0.08 19.19
CA GLU A 60 2.16 -0.21 18.41
C GLU A 60 2.09 0.67 17.15
N ILE A 61 1.73 0.05 16.02
CA ILE A 61 1.44 0.76 14.76
C ILE A 61 0.10 0.24 14.21
N LYS A 62 -0.79 1.17 13.89
CA LYS A 62 -2.07 0.93 13.21
C LYS A 62 -2.06 1.59 11.84
N ILE A 63 -2.28 0.80 10.80
CA ILE A 63 -2.32 1.25 9.40
C ILE A 63 -3.68 0.98 8.78
N LEU A 64 -4.19 1.96 8.04
CA LEU A 64 -5.32 1.81 7.14
C LEU A 64 -4.81 1.79 5.70
N ASP A 65 -4.98 0.69 4.97
CA ASP A 65 -4.56 0.52 3.57
C ASP A 65 -5.82 0.52 2.66
N ILE A 66 -6.09 1.66 2.04
CA ILE A 66 -7.31 1.90 1.23
C ILE A 66 -7.00 1.62 -0.24
N CYS A 67 -7.86 0.80 -0.86
CA CYS A 67 -7.62 0.19 -2.17
C CYS A 67 -6.40 -0.74 -2.12
N PHE A 68 -6.47 -1.70 -1.19
CA PHE A 68 -5.40 -2.66 -0.91
C PHE A 68 -4.85 -3.35 -2.17
N GLY A 69 -5.70 -3.71 -3.13
CA GLY A 69 -5.33 -4.37 -4.38
C GLY A 69 -4.48 -5.62 -4.12
N ILE A 70 -3.25 -5.64 -4.64
CA ILE A 70 -2.28 -6.73 -4.40
C ILE A 70 -1.39 -6.51 -3.17
N GLY A 71 -1.71 -5.51 -2.36
CA GLY A 71 -1.16 -5.25 -1.04
C GLY A 71 0.27 -4.74 -1.03
N TYR A 72 0.76 -4.07 -2.08
CA TYR A 72 2.15 -3.63 -2.12
C TYR A 72 2.51 -2.66 -1.00
N ASN A 73 1.58 -1.80 -0.58
CA ASN A 73 1.82 -0.84 0.50
C ASN A 73 1.98 -1.57 1.84
N SER A 74 0.99 -2.37 2.24
CA SER A 74 1.09 -3.28 3.39
C SER A 74 2.32 -4.21 3.36
N LYS A 75 2.62 -4.84 2.22
CA LYS A 75 3.78 -5.73 2.07
C LYS A 75 5.10 -5.00 2.26
N SER A 76 5.24 -3.82 1.66
CA SER A 76 6.46 -3.02 1.76
C SER A 76 6.69 -2.54 3.19
N PHE A 77 5.61 -2.18 3.90
CA PHE A 77 5.64 -1.86 5.32
C PHE A 77 6.14 -3.06 6.14
N LEU A 78 5.49 -4.22 6.01
CA LEU A 78 5.88 -5.43 6.74
C LEU A 78 7.32 -5.85 6.43
N ASN A 79 7.74 -5.73 5.16
CA ASN A 79 9.10 -6.05 4.76
C ASN A 79 10.13 -5.16 5.46
N LYS A 80 9.90 -3.83 5.46
CA LYS A 80 10.79 -2.88 6.14
C LYS A 80 10.76 -3.06 7.66
N LEU A 81 9.60 -3.34 8.25
CA LEU A 81 9.47 -3.63 9.67
C LEU A 81 10.28 -4.87 10.06
N LEU A 82 10.13 -5.96 9.30
CA LEU A 82 10.89 -7.18 9.52
C LEU A 82 12.39 -6.88 9.44
N GLU A 83 12.87 -6.12 8.44
CA GLU A 83 14.28 -5.69 8.36
C GLU A 83 14.77 -4.98 9.63
N ILE A 84 13.96 -4.09 10.21
CA ILE A 84 14.28 -3.38 11.45
C ILE A 84 14.41 -4.36 12.62
N ILE A 85 13.39 -5.20 12.83
CA ILE A 85 13.36 -6.19 13.92
C ILE A 85 14.51 -7.21 13.76
N TYR A 86 14.80 -7.59 12.52
CA TYR A 86 15.95 -8.40 12.18
C TYR A 86 17.24 -7.74 12.66
N ASN A 87 17.48 -6.47 12.37
CA ASN A 87 18.73 -5.83 12.78
C ASN A 87 18.83 -5.70 14.31
N ASP A 88 17.75 -5.31 14.98
CA ASP A 88 17.71 -5.20 16.45
C ASP A 88 18.00 -6.55 17.16
N THR A 89 17.58 -7.68 16.57
CA THR A 89 17.86 -9.03 17.11
C THR A 89 19.30 -9.51 16.89
N ILE A 90 20.05 -8.95 15.94
CA ILE A 90 21.50 -9.24 15.81
C ILE A 90 22.27 -8.54 16.92
N ASP A 91 22.00 -7.25 17.11
CA ASP A 91 22.78 -6.41 18.02
C ASP A 91 22.66 -6.91 19.46
N THR A 92 21.47 -7.38 19.85
CA THR A 92 21.23 -8.00 21.17
C THR A 92 21.95 -9.35 21.34
N ASN A 93 22.03 -10.18 20.30
CA ASN A 93 22.74 -11.47 20.36
C ASN A 93 24.28 -11.32 20.42
N ASN A 94 24.83 -10.18 19.97
CA ASN A 94 26.25 -9.87 20.14
C ASN A 94 26.58 -9.41 21.57
N ILE A 95 25.63 -8.75 22.24
CA ILE A 95 25.77 -8.33 23.65
C ILE A 95 25.51 -9.52 24.60
N SER A 96 24.52 -10.38 24.31
CA SER A 96 24.18 -11.53 25.17
C SER A 96 25.20 -12.67 25.13
N LYS A 97 26.28 -12.58 24.33
CA LYS A 97 27.40 -13.54 24.39
C LYS A 97 28.28 -13.38 25.64
N THR A 98 28.06 -12.33 26.46
CA THR A 98 28.77 -12.14 27.73
C THR A 98 27.96 -12.51 28.97
N ILE A 99 26.70 -12.95 28.84
CA ILE A 99 25.87 -13.33 29.99
C ILE A 99 25.30 -14.73 29.75
N ASN A 100 25.81 -15.70 30.51
CA ASN A 100 25.29 -17.06 30.55
C ASN A 100 23.92 -17.12 31.22
N ASN A 101 23.14 -18.07 30.69
CA ASN A 101 22.04 -18.82 31.31
C ASN A 101 20.69 -18.13 31.57
N ASP A 102 19.68 -18.92 31.17
CA ASP A 102 18.33 -19.03 31.70
C ASP A 102 17.36 -17.87 31.43
N GLU A 103 16.55 -18.04 30.37
CA GLU A 103 15.11 -18.29 30.52
C GLU A 103 14.48 -18.43 29.11
N ILE A 104 13.82 -19.57 28.87
CA ILE A 104 12.99 -19.77 27.69
C ILE A 104 11.69 -18.97 27.91
N TYR A 105 11.73 -17.67 27.61
CA TYR A 105 10.55 -16.83 27.65
C TYR A 105 9.60 -17.17 26.49
N THR A 106 8.61 -17.98 26.81
CA THR A 106 7.36 -18.08 26.05
C THR A 106 6.56 -16.78 26.22
N ASN A 107 6.12 -16.17 25.10
CA ASN A 107 5.25 -14.97 24.97
C ASN A 107 5.84 -13.55 25.04
N ASN A 108 7.07 -13.32 24.56
CA ASN A 108 7.62 -11.97 24.40
C ASN A 108 7.13 -11.23 23.13
N LYS A 109 5.81 -11.10 22.92
CA LYS A 109 5.27 -10.25 21.84
C LYS A 109 5.55 -8.78 22.15
N LYS A 110 6.60 -8.22 21.54
CA LYS A 110 7.09 -6.87 21.81
C LYS A 110 6.44 -5.81 20.91
N TYR A 111 6.11 -6.16 19.68
CA TYR A 111 5.68 -5.22 18.65
C TYR A 111 4.27 -5.53 18.20
N LYS A 112 3.34 -4.60 18.39
CA LYS A 112 1.93 -4.74 17.98
C LYS A 112 1.69 -4.03 16.67
N ILE A 113 1.26 -4.77 15.67
CA ILE A 113 1.00 -4.22 14.34
C ILE A 113 -0.41 -4.59 13.95
N PHE A 114 -1.22 -3.59 13.66
CA PHE A 114 -2.54 -3.76 13.10
C PHE A 114 -2.61 -3.12 11.72
N ILE A 115 -3.05 -3.89 10.73
CA ILE A 115 -3.35 -3.36 9.40
C ILE A 115 -4.82 -3.65 9.09
N HIS A 116 -5.58 -2.58 8.87
CA HIS A 116 -6.90 -2.66 8.26
C HIS A 116 -6.77 -2.36 6.77
N ALA A 117 -6.90 -3.38 5.94
CA ALA A 117 -6.89 -3.30 4.48
C ALA A 117 -8.32 -3.31 3.95
N ILE A 118 -8.67 -2.33 3.11
CA ILE A 118 -10.00 -2.23 2.51
C ILE A 118 -9.86 -2.28 0.98
N ASP A 119 -10.67 -3.13 0.35
CA ASP A 119 -10.80 -3.16 -1.10
C ASP A 119 -12.23 -3.52 -1.51
N THR A 120 -12.59 -3.27 -2.77
CA THR A 120 -13.86 -3.71 -3.34
C THR A 120 -13.73 -5.03 -4.10
N ASP A 121 -12.53 -5.38 -4.57
CA ASP A 121 -12.25 -6.62 -5.30
C ASP A 121 -11.69 -7.70 -4.36
N LYS A 122 -12.58 -8.60 -3.95
CA LYS A 122 -12.24 -9.77 -3.14
C LYS A 122 -11.14 -10.62 -3.78
N ASN A 123 -11.27 -10.97 -5.06
CA ASN A 123 -10.36 -11.92 -5.70
C ASN A 123 -8.97 -11.33 -5.81
N LEU A 124 -8.89 -10.06 -6.19
CA LEU A 124 -7.62 -9.36 -6.28
C LEU A 124 -6.92 -9.30 -4.92
N ALA A 125 -7.65 -8.88 -3.89
CA ALA A 125 -7.14 -8.78 -2.54
C ALA A 125 -6.68 -10.14 -2.00
N THR A 126 -7.45 -11.21 -2.18
CA THR A 126 -7.11 -12.56 -1.70
C THR A 126 -5.95 -13.20 -2.46
N LEU A 127 -5.70 -12.81 -3.71
CA LEU A 127 -4.53 -13.24 -4.49
C LEU A 127 -3.21 -12.61 -4.01
N SER A 128 -3.27 -11.55 -3.20
CA SER A 128 -2.10 -10.79 -2.73
C SER A 128 -0.92 -11.69 -2.30
N PRO A 129 -1.05 -12.68 -1.39
CA PRO A 129 0.09 -13.47 -0.92
C PRO A 129 0.81 -14.30 -1.99
N PHE A 130 0.17 -14.50 -3.15
CA PHE A 130 0.67 -15.40 -4.18
C PHE A 130 1.47 -14.68 -5.27
N PHE A 131 1.34 -13.37 -5.43
CA PHE A 131 2.07 -12.65 -6.47
C PHE A 131 3.58 -12.72 -6.26
N LYS A 132 4.29 -13.04 -7.35
CA LYS A 132 5.74 -12.85 -7.41
C LYS A 132 6.07 -11.38 -7.25
N THR A 133 7.16 -11.11 -6.55
CA THR A 133 7.63 -9.75 -6.28
C THR A 133 9.04 -9.50 -6.81
N PHE A 134 9.64 -10.52 -7.44
CA PHE A 134 10.93 -10.41 -8.10
C PHE A 134 11.06 -11.46 -9.21
N GLU A 135 11.29 -10.99 -10.43
CA GLU A 135 11.54 -11.83 -11.61
C GLU A 135 12.73 -11.25 -12.39
N LYS A 136 13.70 -12.08 -12.78
CA LYS A 136 14.92 -11.62 -13.47
C LYS A 136 14.72 -11.57 -14.99
N ASN A 137 13.89 -12.45 -15.53
CA ASN A 137 13.71 -12.61 -16.97
C ASN A 137 12.49 -11.81 -17.49
N ILE A 138 12.33 -10.58 -17.00
CA ILE A 138 11.17 -9.71 -17.26
C ILE A 138 10.90 -9.57 -18.75
N GLY A 139 11.92 -9.15 -19.53
CA GLY A 139 11.77 -8.91 -20.97
C GLY A 139 11.28 -10.13 -21.75
N LYS A 140 11.81 -11.32 -21.45
CA LYS A 140 11.42 -12.59 -22.11
C LYS A 140 10.03 -13.09 -21.68
N LEU A 141 9.61 -12.83 -20.45
CA LEU A 141 8.30 -13.25 -19.96
C LEU A 141 7.21 -12.30 -20.44
N ASN A 142 7.47 -11.00 -20.34
CA ASN A 142 6.62 -9.98 -20.92
C ASN A 142 6.53 -10.16 -22.44
N SER A 143 7.61 -10.62 -23.10
CA SER A 143 7.58 -10.87 -24.55
C SER A 143 6.63 -12.01 -24.98
N LYS A 144 6.19 -12.84 -24.03
CA LYS A 144 5.21 -13.90 -24.27
C LYS A 144 3.81 -13.53 -23.81
N SER A 145 3.64 -12.40 -23.13
CA SER A 145 2.35 -11.95 -22.62
C SER A 145 1.59 -11.19 -23.71
N GLU A 146 0.54 -11.80 -24.26
CA GLU A 146 -0.32 -11.18 -25.27
C GLU A 146 -0.88 -9.82 -24.85
N ILE A 147 -1.08 -9.61 -23.54
CA ILE A 147 -1.61 -8.37 -22.97
C ILE A 147 -0.69 -7.20 -23.24
N ILE A 148 0.61 -7.36 -22.97
CA ILE A 148 1.59 -6.28 -23.06
C ILE A 148 1.74 -5.81 -24.51
N TYR A 149 1.63 -6.73 -25.48
CA TYR A 149 1.72 -6.39 -26.90
C TYR A 149 0.46 -5.75 -27.46
N LYS A 150 -0.72 -6.06 -26.90
CA LYS A 150 -1.98 -5.42 -27.30
C LYS A 150 -2.15 -4.04 -26.65
N GLN A 151 -1.56 -3.81 -25.47
CA GLN A 151 -1.72 -2.56 -24.73
C GLN A 151 -0.57 -1.58 -24.97
N GLU A 152 -0.75 -0.65 -25.92
CA GLU A 152 0.25 0.37 -26.27
C GLU A 152 0.76 1.19 -25.06
N LYS A 153 -0.13 1.48 -24.11
CA LYS A 153 0.20 2.23 -22.89
C LYS A 153 1.24 1.49 -22.06
N ILE A 154 1.07 0.18 -21.86
CA ILE A 154 2.02 -0.67 -21.14
C ILE A 154 3.34 -0.72 -21.90
N LYS A 155 3.29 -0.95 -23.22
CA LYS A 155 4.47 -1.02 -24.09
C LYS A 155 5.34 0.24 -24.04
N LYS A 156 4.73 1.42 -24.12
CA LYS A 156 5.43 2.72 -24.03
C LYS A 156 6.10 2.90 -22.67
N LEU A 157 5.40 2.53 -21.60
CA LEU A 157 5.85 2.72 -20.23
C LEU A 157 6.89 1.66 -19.79
N SER A 158 6.91 0.48 -20.40
CA SER A 158 7.88 -0.59 -20.11
C SER A 158 9.22 -0.46 -20.84
N ALA A 159 9.39 0.54 -21.71
CA ALA A 159 10.60 0.71 -22.52
C ALA A 159 11.84 1.16 -21.71
N ASN A 160 11.65 1.64 -20.48
CA ASN A 160 12.72 2.13 -19.63
C ASN A 160 13.35 0.99 -18.81
N THR A 161 14.67 0.95 -18.69
CA THR A 161 15.36 0.01 -17.81
C THR A 161 15.33 0.52 -16.37
N ALA A 162 14.95 -0.34 -15.42
CA ALA A 162 15.10 -0.08 -13.99
C ALA A 162 15.92 -1.19 -13.35
N SER A 163 16.73 -0.85 -12.36
CA SER A 163 17.40 -1.82 -11.51
C SER A 163 16.51 -2.14 -10.31
N THR A 164 16.49 -3.41 -9.91
CA THR A 164 15.70 -3.85 -8.75
C THR A 164 16.31 -3.29 -7.47
N LYS A 165 15.63 -2.33 -6.83
CA LYS A 165 16.12 -1.66 -5.61
C LYS A 165 15.69 -2.36 -4.32
N TYR A 166 14.48 -2.92 -4.33
CA TYR A 166 13.89 -3.58 -3.17
C TYR A 166 13.59 -5.04 -3.48
N LYS A 167 13.62 -5.88 -2.46
CA LYS A 167 13.27 -7.29 -2.55
C LYS A 167 12.38 -7.66 -1.38
N LEU A 168 11.21 -8.21 -1.69
CA LEU A 168 10.30 -8.70 -0.67
C LEU A 168 10.84 -10.02 -0.08
N GLN A 169 10.84 -10.11 1.25
CA GLN A 169 11.11 -11.34 1.97
C GLN A 169 9.90 -12.28 1.90
N ASN A 170 10.16 -13.60 1.87
CA ASN A 170 9.08 -14.58 1.72
C ASN A 170 8.13 -14.57 2.93
N GLU A 171 8.68 -14.26 4.09
CA GLU A 171 8.03 -14.16 5.39
C GLU A 171 6.82 -13.21 5.35
N VAL A 172 6.89 -12.13 4.57
CA VAL A 172 5.78 -11.19 4.39
C VAL A 172 4.56 -11.87 3.77
N ASN A 173 4.76 -12.58 2.68
CA ASN A 173 3.67 -13.30 2.01
C ASN A 173 3.16 -14.47 2.86
N ILE A 174 4.01 -15.09 3.66
CA ILE A 174 3.60 -16.14 4.62
C ILE A 174 2.67 -15.56 5.70
N LEU A 175 3.03 -14.42 6.28
CA LEU A 175 2.20 -13.72 7.28
C LEU A 175 0.82 -13.36 6.73
N LEU A 176 0.77 -12.76 5.54
CA LEU A 176 -0.50 -12.43 4.89
C LEU A 176 -1.33 -13.68 4.57
N LEU A 177 -0.70 -14.72 4.01
CA LEU A 177 -1.41 -15.97 3.70
C LEU A 177 -2.05 -16.57 4.96
N GLN A 178 -1.35 -16.59 6.09
CA GLN A 178 -1.88 -17.13 7.34
C GLN A 178 -3.12 -16.35 7.83
N LYS A 179 -3.12 -15.03 7.69
CA LYS A 179 -4.24 -14.16 8.08
C LYS A 179 -5.42 -14.23 7.12
N MET A 180 -5.16 -14.51 5.85
CA MET A 180 -6.15 -14.48 4.77
C MET A 180 -6.68 -15.87 4.39
N LEU A 181 -6.16 -16.95 4.98
CA LEU A 181 -6.45 -18.33 4.58
C LEU A 181 -7.94 -18.63 4.48
N ASN A 182 -8.74 -18.18 5.45
CA ASN A 182 -10.17 -18.44 5.50
C ASN A 182 -10.99 -17.55 4.54
N LYS A 183 -10.39 -16.51 3.96
CA LYS A 183 -11.03 -15.60 3.01
C LYS A 183 -10.85 -16.05 1.54
N ILE A 184 -9.91 -16.96 1.28
CA ILE A 184 -9.62 -17.50 -0.05
C ILE A 184 -10.70 -18.53 -0.42
N ASP A 185 -11.44 -18.27 -1.50
CA ASP A 185 -12.53 -19.12 -2.00
C ASP A 185 -12.16 -19.91 -3.26
N ASN A 186 -13.12 -20.69 -3.77
CA ASN A 186 -12.95 -21.50 -4.97
C ASN A 186 -12.65 -20.67 -6.22
N ASN A 187 -13.17 -19.45 -6.31
CA ASN A 187 -12.91 -18.58 -7.46
C ASN A 187 -11.45 -18.11 -7.46
N THR A 188 -10.98 -17.60 -6.32
CA THR A 188 -9.57 -17.25 -6.10
C THR A 188 -8.67 -18.45 -6.42
N THR A 189 -9.06 -19.64 -5.93
CA THR A 189 -8.33 -20.89 -6.14
C THR A 189 -8.26 -21.27 -7.63
N SER A 190 -9.36 -21.10 -8.38
CA SER A 190 -9.39 -21.34 -9.83
C SER A 190 -8.37 -20.46 -10.56
N ILE A 191 -8.28 -19.17 -10.19
CA ILE A 191 -7.32 -18.23 -10.78
C ILE A 191 -5.87 -18.66 -10.52
N LEU A 192 -5.56 -19.16 -9.31
CA LEU A 192 -4.20 -19.61 -8.95
C LEU A 192 -3.67 -20.73 -9.85
N TYR A 193 -4.56 -21.63 -10.31
CA TYR A 193 -4.18 -22.78 -11.14
C TYR A 193 -4.39 -22.57 -12.64
N ASP A 194 -5.03 -21.48 -13.04
CA ASP A 194 -5.21 -21.13 -14.44
C ASP A 194 -3.84 -20.96 -15.13
N LYS A 195 -3.66 -21.66 -16.25
CA LYS A 195 -2.41 -21.66 -17.03
C LYS A 195 -1.99 -20.26 -17.48
N LYS A 196 -2.96 -19.37 -17.72
CA LYS A 196 -2.73 -17.98 -18.13
C LYS A 196 -2.07 -17.16 -17.03
N TYR A 197 -2.50 -17.33 -15.78
CA TYR A 197 -2.07 -16.48 -14.66
C TYR A 197 -0.96 -17.12 -13.81
N ARG A 198 -0.81 -18.44 -13.83
CA ARG A 198 0.13 -19.20 -13.00
C ARG A 198 1.57 -18.70 -13.03
N GLN A 199 2.03 -18.15 -14.15
CA GLN A 199 3.41 -17.63 -14.27
C GLN A 199 3.71 -16.43 -13.35
N TYR A 200 2.68 -15.70 -12.91
CA TYR A 200 2.78 -14.53 -12.04
C TYR A 200 2.69 -14.88 -10.55
N PHE A 201 2.37 -16.14 -10.24
CA PHE A 201 2.24 -16.62 -8.86
C PHE A 201 3.47 -17.41 -8.39
N ASP A 202 3.79 -17.28 -7.11
CA ASP A 202 4.86 -18.01 -6.45
C ASP A 202 4.39 -19.44 -6.10
N LEU A 203 5.05 -20.43 -6.72
CA LEU A 203 4.74 -21.84 -6.51
C LEU A 203 4.92 -22.29 -5.05
N LYS A 204 5.84 -21.68 -4.29
CA LYS A 204 6.03 -21.99 -2.87
C LYS A 204 4.81 -21.55 -2.06
N MET A 205 4.26 -20.37 -2.37
CA MET A 205 3.08 -19.84 -1.69
C MET A 205 1.84 -20.68 -2.02
N ILE A 206 1.67 -21.10 -3.28
CA ILE A 206 0.59 -22.03 -3.68
C ILE A 206 0.69 -23.35 -2.90
N ARG A 207 1.87 -23.97 -2.86
CA ARG A 207 2.08 -25.23 -2.09
C ARG A 207 1.86 -25.06 -0.60
N LEU A 208 2.21 -23.90 -0.05
CA LEU A 208 1.98 -23.59 1.36
C LEU A 208 0.49 -23.42 1.66
N PHE A 209 -0.26 -22.80 0.75
CA PHE A 209 -1.71 -22.70 0.84
C PHE A 209 -2.38 -24.09 0.79
N GLU A 210 -2.01 -24.93 -0.18
CA GLU A 210 -2.46 -26.34 -0.25
C GLU A 210 -2.16 -27.08 1.06
N PHE A 211 -0.97 -26.84 1.62
CA PHE A 211 -0.59 -27.43 2.90
C PHE A 211 -1.50 -26.97 4.04
N TYR A 212 -1.77 -25.67 4.17
CA TYR A 212 -2.64 -25.15 5.23
C TYR A 212 -4.10 -25.58 5.07
N GLN A 213 -4.63 -25.63 3.83
CA GLN A 213 -5.98 -26.15 3.60
C GLN A 213 -6.10 -27.62 4.03
N ASN A 214 -5.13 -28.45 3.62
CA ASN A 214 -5.14 -29.87 3.93
C ASN A 214 -4.83 -30.17 5.42
N ASN A 215 -4.29 -29.23 6.20
CA ASN A 215 -4.10 -29.40 7.66
C ASN A 215 -5.43 -29.42 8.42
N LYS A 216 -6.54 -29.04 7.79
CA LYS A 216 -7.90 -29.18 8.35
C LYS A 216 -8.50 -30.58 8.10
N SER A 217 -7.77 -31.50 7.44
CA SER A 217 -8.23 -32.86 7.14
C SER A 217 -7.77 -33.87 8.19
N ILE A 218 -8.68 -34.75 8.62
CA ILE A 218 -8.49 -35.78 9.65
C ILE A 218 -7.48 -36.86 9.19
N TYR A 219 -7.23 -36.98 7.89
CA TYR A 219 -6.33 -37.96 7.29
C TYR A 219 -4.99 -37.33 6.92
N THR A 220 -4.14 -37.07 7.91
CA THR A 220 -2.81 -36.48 7.71
C THR A 220 -1.78 -37.57 7.34
N PRO A 221 -1.19 -37.59 6.12
CA PRO A 221 -0.29 -38.67 5.69
C PRO A 221 1.07 -38.68 6.43
N LEU A 222 1.72 -39.86 6.51
CA LEU A 222 3.01 -40.09 7.21
C LEU A 222 4.14 -39.10 6.83
N ARG A 223 4.13 -38.58 5.58
CA ARG A 223 5.08 -37.57 5.10
C ARG A 223 5.00 -36.26 5.88
N ARG A 224 3.84 -35.93 6.46
CA ARG A 224 3.65 -34.76 7.32
C ARG A 224 4.19 -34.95 8.72
N LEU A 225 4.16 -36.18 9.26
CA LEU A 225 4.85 -36.48 10.52
C LEU A 225 6.36 -36.22 10.38
N LYS A 226 6.96 -36.62 9.24
CA LYS A 226 8.36 -36.29 8.94
C LYS A 226 8.60 -34.78 8.86
N ALA A 227 7.72 -34.00 8.23
CA ALA A 227 7.85 -32.54 8.17
C ALA A 227 7.67 -31.87 9.54
N PHE A 228 6.73 -32.36 10.34
CA PHE A 228 6.50 -31.91 11.72
C PHE A 228 7.70 -32.21 12.61
N LEU A 229 8.21 -33.44 12.57
CA LEU A 229 9.43 -33.85 13.28
C LEU A 229 10.67 -33.10 12.78
N HIS A 230 10.76 -32.84 11.48
CA HIS A 230 11.81 -31.99 10.90
C HIS A 230 11.71 -30.56 11.45
N ASN A 231 10.51 -29.98 11.55
CA ASN A 231 10.31 -28.66 12.13
C ASN A 231 10.65 -28.63 13.63
N ILE A 232 10.28 -29.66 14.41
CA ILE A 232 10.68 -29.81 15.81
C ILE A 232 12.20 -29.93 15.94
N TYR A 233 12.83 -30.78 15.12
CA TYR A 233 14.28 -30.95 15.10
C TYR A 233 14.99 -29.63 14.78
N TYR A 234 14.55 -28.90 13.75
CA TYR A 234 15.16 -27.61 13.46
C TYR A 234 14.92 -26.62 14.58
N LYS A 235 13.70 -26.58 15.16
CA LYS A 235 13.28 -25.67 16.23
C LYS A 235 14.05 -25.82 17.52
N TYR A 236 14.27 -27.05 17.95
CA TYR A 236 14.77 -27.32 19.28
C TYR A 236 16.16 -27.97 19.29
N LEU A 237 16.59 -28.60 18.19
CA LEU A 237 17.81 -29.42 18.16
C LEU A 237 18.89 -28.88 17.20
N SER A 238 18.51 -28.18 16.12
CA SER A 238 19.50 -27.62 15.20
C SER A 238 20.11 -26.33 15.74
N LYS A 239 21.45 -26.22 15.72
CA LYS A 239 22.16 -24.96 15.99
C LYS A 239 21.83 -23.85 14.97
N GLY A 240 21.17 -24.20 13.88
CA GLY A 240 20.79 -23.32 12.77
C GLY A 240 19.37 -22.78 12.87
N TYR A 241 18.76 -22.70 14.06
CA TYR A 241 17.46 -22.05 14.20
C TYR A 241 17.63 -20.53 14.12
N LYS A 242 17.31 -20.02 12.94
CA LYS A 242 17.70 -18.70 12.47
C LYS A 242 16.73 -17.63 12.96
N LYS A 243 17.32 -16.50 13.34
CA LYS A 243 16.85 -15.10 13.34
C LYS A 243 15.36 -14.85 12.96
N ALA A 244 14.90 -15.40 11.85
CA ALA A 244 13.51 -15.31 11.35
C ALA A 244 12.45 -15.77 12.35
N SER A 245 12.64 -16.93 13.00
CA SER A 245 11.66 -17.42 13.97
C SER A 245 11.55 -16.48 15.17
N LYS A 246 12.70 -16.02 15.70
CA LYS A 246 12.75 -15.07 16.83
C LYS A 246 12.10 -13.73 16.47
N CYS A 247 12.30 -13.23 15.25
CA CYS A 247 11.66 -11.97 14.80
C CYS A 247 10.13 -12.10 14.72
N LEU A 248 9.64 -13.22 14.19
CA LEU A 248 8.20 -13.48 14.09
C LEU A 248 7.55 -13.69 15.46
N GLU A 249 8.27 -14.27 16.43
CA GLU A 249 7.79 -14.43 17.81
C GLU A 249 7.63 -13.09 18.56
N LEU A 250 8.45 -12.09 18.22
CA LEU A 250 8.34 -10.74 18.79
C LEU A 250 7.19 -9.92 18.20
N LEU A 251 6.61 -10.37 17.08
CA LEU A 251 5.63 -9.63 16.30
C LEU A 251 4.21 -10.12 16.60
N ASP A 252 3.40 -9.27 17.23
CA ASP A 252 1.96 -9.41 17.28
C ASP A 252 1.33 -8.75 16.06
N PHE A 253 1.32 -9.48 14.95
CA PHE A 253 0.73 -9.01 13.71
C PHE A 253 -0.75 -9.39 13.65
N ASP A 254 -1.59 -8.38 13.50
CA ASP A 254 -2.99 -8.52 13.15
C ASP A 254 -3.33 -7.81 11.83
N PHE A 255 -4.20 -8.46 11.05
CA PHE A 255 -4.52 -8.05 9.70
C PHE A 255 -5.99 -8.32 9.42
N ASN A 256 -6.73 -7.25 9.20
CA ASN A 256 -8.12 -7.31 8.77
C ASN A 256 -8.21 -6.89 7.30
N LEU A 257 -8.63 -7.81 6.43
CA LEU A 257 -9.04 -7.47 5.06
C LEU A 257 -10.55 -7.33 4.98
N GLU A 258 -11.07 -6.11 4.82
CA GLU A 258 -12.48 -5.86 4.59
C GLU A 258 -12.75 -5.70 3.09
N ILE A 259 -13.78 -6.40 2.59
CA ILE A 259 -14.24 -6.24 1.20
C ILE A 259 -15.50 -5.39 1.21
N ASN A 260 -15.35 -4.09 0.97
CA ASN A 260 -16.41 -3.10 1.09
C ASN A 260 -16.04 -1.79 0.38
N ASP A 261 -17.02 -0.90 0.19
CA ASP A 261 -16.73 0.50 -0.15
C ASP A 261 -16.00 1.15 1.04
N ALA A 262 -14.83 1.74 0.79
CA ALA A 262 -14.02 2.36 1.84
C ALA A 262 -14.76 3.47 2.60
N ARG A 263 -15.69 4.19 1.95
CA ARG A 263 -16.54 5.17 2.62
C ARG A 263 -17.40 4.51 3.70
N GLN A 264 -18.02 3.39 3.36
CA GLN A 264 -18.94 2.67 4.25
C GLN A 264 -18.19 1.89 5.34
N ALA A 265 -17.06 1.27 4.99
CA ALA A 265 -16.20 0.58 5.95
C ALA A 265 -15.72 1.53 7.05
N ILE A 266 -15.23 2.72 6.67
CA ILE A 266 -14.66 3.67 7.62
C ILE A 266 -15.75 4.37 8.44
N MET A 267 -16.95 4.61 7.90
CA MET A 267 -18.07 5.12 8.72
C MET A 267 -18.47 4.18 9.86
N ASN A 268 -18.27 2.88 9.68
CA ASN A 268 -18.56 1.87 10.71
C ASN A 268 -17.32 1.49 11.53
N ASP A 269 -16.16 2.07 11.22
CA ASP A 269 -14.93 1.84 11.94
C ASP A 269 -14.87 2.72 13.19
N THR A 270 -14.25 2.20 14.24
CA THR A 270 -14.03 2.92 15.51
C THR A 270 -12.54 3.07 15.82
N ASN A 271 -11.68 2.51 14.98
CA ASN A 271 -10.24 2.57 15.16
C ASN A 271 -9.68 3.91 14.70
N LYS A 272 -8.63 4.36 15.39
CA LYS A 272 -7.74 5.40 14.90
C LYS A 272 -6.44 4.81 14.37
N TYR A 273 -5.88 5.48 13.38
CA TYR A 273 -4.71 5.04 12.64
C TYR A 273 -3.55 6.01 12.78
N ASN A 274 -2.34 5.48 12.74
CA ASN A 274 -1.12 6.29 12.69
C ASN A 274 -0.79 6.66 11.23
N PHE A 275 -1.03 5.72 10.31
CA PHE A 275 -0.78 5.92 8.88
C PHE A 275 -1.97 5.44 8.06
N VAL A 276 -2.34 6.23 7.07
CA VAL A 276 -3.29 5.86 6.01
C VAL A 276 -2.52 5.81 4.70
N PHE A 277 -2.52 4.66 4.05
CA PHE A 277 -2.05 4.50 2.68
C PHE A 277 -3.26 4.64 1.75
N LEU A 278 -3.37 5.79 1.08
CA LEU A 278 -4.45 6.07 0.14
C LEU A 278 -3.96 5.85 -1.30
N ASP A 279 -4.24 4.66 -1.83
CA ASP A 279 -3.79 4.20 -3.15
C ASP A 279 -4.95 3.87 -4.10
N ALA A 280 -5.97 4.74 -4.08
CA ALA A 280 -7.11 4.63 -4.97
C ALA A 280 -6.75 4.92 -6.44
N PHE A 281 -7.62 4.53 -7.38
CA PHE A 281 -7.53 5.02 -8.76
C PHE A 281 -7.56 6.56 -8.83
N THR A 282 -7.14 7.12 -9.96
CA THR A 282 -7.00 8.58 -10.12
C THR A 282 -8.28 9.34 -9.73
N PRO A 283 -8.17 10.61 -9.30
CA PRO A 283 -9.33 11.40 -8.89
C PRO A 283 -10.48 11.44 -9.90
N THR A 284 -10.17 11.38 -11.19
CA THR A 284 -11.18 11.34 -12.26
C THR A 284 -11.89 10.00 -12.41
N LYS A 285 -11.31 8.90 -11.92
CA LYS A 285 -11.86 7.53 -12.02
C LYS A 285 -12.60 7.11 -10.77
N CYS A 286 -12.11 7.51 -9.61
CA CYS A 286 -12.69 7.15 -8.32
C CYS A 286 -12.90 8.39 -7.43
N PRO A 287 -13.59 9.44 -7.92
CA PRO A 287 -13.72 10.73 -7.25
C PRO A 287 -14.29 10.64 -5.82
N CYS A 288 -15.08 9.61 -5.52
CA CYS A 288 -15.63 9.37 -4.18
C CYS A 288 -14.55 9.27 -3.10
N LEU A 289 -13.39 8.68 -3.42
CA LEU A 289 -12.24 8.54 -2.49
C LEU A 289 -11.30 9.77 -2.48
N TRP A 290 -11.66 10.84 -3.20
CA TRP A 290 -10.90 12.10 -3.26
C TRP A 290 -11.77 13.32 -2.94
N SER A 291 -12.95 13.08 -2.35
CA SER A 291 -13.88 14.12 -1.93
C SER A 291 -13.45 14.75 -0.59
N ILE A 292 -13.88 15.99 -0.38
CA ILE A 292 -13.65 16.69 0.89
C ILE A 292 -14.29 15.96 2.08
N ASP A 293 -15.46 15.39 1.86
CA ASP A 293 -16.24 14.68 2.88
C ASP A 293 -15.53 13.39 3.30
N PHE A 294 -14.97 12.65 2.33
CA PHE A 294 -14.16 11.47 2.63
C PHE A 294 -12.85 11.84 3.35
N PHE A 295 -12.20 12.92 2.96
CA PHE A 295 -10.98 13.37 3.66
C PHE A 295 -11.25 13.84 5.08
N LYS A 296 -12.42 14.45 5.35
CA LYS A 296 -12.86 14.75 6.73
C LYS A 296 -13.12 13.46 7.52
N LEU A 297 -13.75 12.46 6.92
CA LEU A 297 -13.92 11.16 7.57
C LEU A 297 -12.57 10.53 7.95
N LEU A 298 -11.58 10.58 7.05
CA LEU A 298 -10.21 10.12 7.33
C LEU A 298 -9.52 10.96 8.42
N TYR A 299 -9.78 12.26 8.47
CA TYR A 299 -9.24 13.14 9.51
C TYR A 299 -9.67 12.70 10.91
N GLU A 300 -10.94 12.30 11.08
CA GLU A 300 -11.46 11.80 12.36
C GLU A 300 -10.83 10.46 12.77
N HIS A 301 -10.47 9.63 11.79
CA HIS A 301 -9.86 8.30 12.00
C HIS A 301 -8.33 8.33 12.11
N LEU A 302 -7.71 9.51 12.09
CA LEU A 302 -6.28 9.64 12.34
C LEU A 302 -5.99 10.02 13.80
N GLU A 303 -4.94 9.43 14.34
CA GLU A 303 -4.31 9.94 15.57
C GLU A 303 -3.67 11.30 15.33
N ASP A 304 -3.45 12.05 16.41
CA ASP A 304 -2.72 13.31 16.36
C ASP A 304 -1.30 13.09 15.84
N GLY A 305 -0.89 13.89 14.84
CA GLY A 305 0.37 13.69 14.11
C GLY A 305 0.33 12.56 13.09
N GLY A 306 -0.81 11.88 12.92
CA GLY A 306 -1.00 10.82 11.94
C GLY A 306 -0.93 11.32 10.49
N LEU A 307 -0.57 10.41 9.59
CA LEU A 307 -0.27 10.73 8.20
C LEU A 307 -1.21 10.03 7.22
N ILE A 308 -1.62 10.75 6.18
CA ILE A 308 -2.13 10.16 4.94
C ILE A 308 -1.03 10.30 3.88
N LEU A 309 -0.68 9.19 3.24
CA LEU A 309 0.29 9.16 2.15
C LEU A 309 -0.42 8.73 0.87
N THR A 310 -0.14 9.43 -0.22
CA THR A 310 -0.73 9.12 -1.53
C THR A 310 0.19 9.51 -2.67
N TYR A 311 0.08 8.81 -3.79
CA TYR A 311 0.80 9.15 -5.02
C TYR A 311 0.30 10.42 -5.71
N SER A 312 -0.89 10.91 -5.36
CA SER A 312 -1.49 12.04 -6.06
C SER A 312 -0.69 13.31 -5.87
N ASN A 313 -0.29 13.93 -6.98
CA ASN A 313 0.36 15.24 -7.05
C ASN A 313 -0.63 16.35 -7.49
N SER A 314 -1.93 16.04 -7.52
CA SER A 314 -2.96 16.94 -8.04
C SER A 314 -3.16 18.16 -7.14
N ALA A 315 -3.24 19.35 -7.75
CA ALA A 315 -3.59 20.59 -7.04
C ALA A 315 -4.97 20.47 -6.38
N GLN A 316 -5.92 19.81 -7.04
CA GLN A 316 -7.25 19.51 -6.51
C GLN A 316 -7.17 18.75 -5.18
N VAL A 317 -6.40 17.66 -5.14
CA VAL A 317 -6.28 16.78 -3.98
C VAL A 317 -5.59 17.50 -2.82
N ARG A 318 -4.53 18.26 -3.11
CA ARG A 318 -3.83 19.06 -2.10
C ARG A 318 -4.72 20.14 -1.49
N ASN A 319 -5.47 20.85 -2.34
CA ASN A 319 -6.42 21.85 -1.87
C ASN A 319 -7.53 21.22 -1.04
N CYS A 320 -8.01 20.04 -1.43
CA CYS A 320 -8.98 19.24 -0.68
C CYS A 320 -8.45 18.91 0.73
N PHE A 321 -7.23 18.37 0.85
CA PHE A 321 -6.61 18.08 2.15
C PHE A 321 -6.47 19.34 3.02
N LEU A 322 -6.05 20.48 2.46
CA LEU A 322 -5.97 21.74 3.21
C LEU A 322 -7.34 22.15 3.77
N ASN A 323 -8.39 22.00 2.97
CA ASN A 323 -9.77 22.33 3.38
C ASN A 323 -10.36 21.29 4.36
N ALA A 324 -9.84 20.07 4.40
CA ALA A 324 -10.18 19.06 5.40
C ALA A 324 -9.45 19.27 6.73
N GLY A 325 -8.53 20.25 6.83
CA GLY A 325 -7.83 20.60 8.06
C GLY A 325 -6.42 20.03 8.20
N PHE A 326 -5.91 19.37 7.16
CA PHE A 326 -4.55 18.81 7.17
C PHE A 326 -3.48 19.86 6.88
N ILE A 327 -2.27 19.60 7.36
CA ILE A 327 -1.05 20.23 6.86
C ILE A 327 -0.58 19.41 5.65
N VAL A 328 -0.36 20.05 4.50
CA VAL A 328 -0.06 19.37 3.24
C VAL A 328 1.36 19.62 2.80
N LYS A 329 2.07 18.54 2.46
CA LYS A 329 3.46 18.55 1.96
C LYS A 329 3.61 17.66 0.72
N LYS A 330 4.72 17.80 0.00
CA LYS A 330 5.03 17.05 -1.22
C LYS A 330 6.09 16.00 -0.95
N ILE A 331 5.94 14.84 -1.59
CA ILE A 331 6.92 13.76 -1.57
C ILE A 331 7.88 13.94 -2.73
N PHE A 332 9.19 13.98 -2.45
CA PHE A 332 10.25 14.05 -3.43
C PHE A 332 10.90 12.68 -3.63
N SER A 333 10.88 12.18 -4.87
CA SER A 333 11.63 10.97 -5.24
C SER A 333 13.02 11.36 -5.71
N LYS A 334 14.04 10.97 -4.95
CA LYS A 334 15.46 11.14 -5.33
C LYS A 334 15.79 10.39 -6.62
N ASN A 335 15.19 9.22 -6.82
CA ASN A 335 15.45 8.38 -7.99
C ASN A 335 14.94 9.02 -9.29
N GLN A 336 13.75 9.65 -9.24
CA GLN A 336 13.15 10.30 -10.41
C GLN A 336 13.47 11.80 -10.50
N ASN A 337 14.18 12.34 -9.50
CA ASN A 337 14.49 13.76 -9.34
C ASN A 337 13.26 14.67 -9.53
N LYS A 338 12.11 14.27 -8.96
CA LYS A 338 10.85 15.02 -9.05
C LYS A 338 9.92 14.74 -7.88
N PHE A 339 8.92 15.59 -7.71
CA PHE A 339 7.84 15.35 -6.76
C PHE A 339 6.88 14.26 -7.30
N THR A 340 6.59 13.26 -6.46
CA THR A 340 5.89 12.02 -6.85
C THR A 340 4.65 11.72 -6.02
N GLY A 341 4.32 12.56 -5.04
CA GLY A 341 3.14 12.35 -4.20
C GLY A 341 2.89 13.48 -3.20
N THR A 342 1.97 13.21 -2.28
CA THR A 342 1.51 14.14 -1.25
C THR A 342 1.47 13.43 0.10
N VAL A 343 1.87 14.15 1.15
CA VAL A 343 1.65 13.77 2.55
C VAL A 343 0.67 14.78 3.16
N ALA A 344 -0.39 14.29 3.78
CA ALA A 344 -1.31 15.09 4.58
C ALA A 344 -1.17 14.70 6.05
N ILE A 345 -0.94 15.67 6.92
CA ILE A 345 -0.59 15.48 8.34
C ILE A 345 -1.72 16.03 9.19
N LYS A 346 -2.25 15.22 10.11
CA LYS A 346 -3.19 15.71 11.13
C LYS A 346 -2.40 16.50 12.18
N PRO A 347 -2.66 17.81 12.36
CA PRO A 347 -1.96 18.59 13.38
C PRO A 347 -2.29 18.06 14.78
N HIS A 348 -1.34 18.17 15.71
CA HIS A 348 -1.61 17.89 17.12
C HIS A 348 -2.61 18.90 17.69
N THR A 349 -3.59 18.41 18.45
CA THR A 349 -4.67 19.21 19.04
C THR A 349 -4.16 20.35 19.94
N ASP A 350 -3.01 20.17 20.60
CA ASP A 350 -2.38 21.16 21.48
C ASP A 350 -1.63 22.30 20.75
N VAL A 351 -1.51 22.25 19.42
CA VAL A 351 -0.78 23.26 18.66
C VAL A 351 -1.73 24.41 18.29
N SER A 352 -1.60 25.55 18.98
CA SER A 352 -2.31 26.79 18.64
C SER A 352 -2.24 27.09 17.13
N GLN A 353 -3.35 27.57 16.55
CA GLN A 353 -3.48 27.77 15.10
C GLN A 353 -2.35 28.60 14.46
N ASN A 354 -1.68 29.45 15.26
CA ASN A 354 -0.58 30.32 14.81
C ASN A 354 0.79 29.62 14.71
N ASN A 355 0.96 28.41 15.26
CA ASN A 355 2.22 27.67 15.26
C ASN A 355 2.11 26.29 14.58
N ARG A 356 1.34 26.19 13.48
CA ARG A 356 1.30 24.98 12.61
C ARG A 356 2.60 24.75 11.82
N LYS A 357 3.77 24.94 12.43
CA LYS A 357 5.05 24.47 11.90
C LYS A 357 5.32 23.09 12.48
N THR A 358 4.86 22.06 11.79
CA THR A 358 5.35 20.69 12.05
C THR A 358 6.79 20.60 11.55
N ASN A 359 7.74 20.18 12.39
CA ASN A 359 9.11 19.80 12.00
C ASN A 359 9.12 18.46 11.25
N TYR A 360 8.27 18.33 10.23
CA TYR A 360 8.13 17.15 9.36
C TYR A 360 8.79 17.38 7.99
N ASN A 361 9.77 18.28 7.93
CA ASN A 361 10.62 18.42 6.75
C ASN A 361 11.76 17.41 6.88
N THR A 362 11.80 16.49 5.92
CA THR A 362 12.89 15.54 5.74
C THR A 362 13.45 15.73 4.34
N GLU A 363 14.52 15.03 3.98
CA GLU A 363 15.02 15.06 2.60
C GLU A 363 13.97 14.63 1.56
N LEU A 364 12.93 13.89 1.98
CA LEU A 364 11.88 13.35 1.11
C LEU A 364 10.57 14.15 1.19
N ILE A 365 10.37 14.99 2.21
CA ILE A 365 9.11 15.69 2.45
C ILE A 365 9.38 17.20 2.47
N HIS A 366 8.72 17.91 1.55
CA HIS A 366 8.96 19.33 1.31
C HIS A 366 7.65 20.11 1.41
N ASP A 367 7.77 21.39 1.79
CA ASP A 367 6.64 22.32 1.77
C ASP A 367 6.11 22.55 0.35
N LEU A 368 4.85 22.99 0.26
CA LEU A 368 4.27 23.47 -0.98
C LEU A 368 4.97 24.77 -1.40
N SER A 369 5.35 24.89 -2.67
CA SER A 369 5.94 26.12 -3.19
C SER A 369 4.86 27.16 -3.52
N ASP A 370 5.26 28.40 -3.77
CA ASP A 370 4.34 29.45 -4.21
C ASP A 370 3.60 29.07 -5.50
N TYR A 371 4.27 28.33 -6.40
CA TYR A 371 3.64 27.73 -7.56
C TYR A 371 2.49 26.78 -7.19
N ASP A 372 2.71 25.85 -6.26
CA ASP A 372 1.66 24.91 -5.83
C ASP A 372 0.49 25.66 -5.18
N LEU A 373 0.79 26.61 -4.29
CA LEU A 373 -0.19 27.44 -3.61
C LEU A 373 -1.02 28.26 -4.61
N GLY A 374 -0.39 28.84 -5.62
CA GLY A 374 -1.07 29.57 -6.69
C GLY A 374 -1.90 28.65 -7.58
N LEU A 375 -1.40 27.46 -7.94
CA LEU A 375 -2.11 26.51 -8.79
C LEU A 375 -3.39 26.00 -8.11
N MET A 376 -3.34 25.76 -6.79
CA MET A 376 -4.52 25.41 -5.99
C MET A 376 -5.56 26.53 -5.89
N LYS A 377 -5.16 27.80 -6.06
CA LYS A 377 -6.09 28.93 -6.13
C LYS A 377 -6.68 29.14 -7.53
N SER A 378 -6.25 28.36 -8.53
CA SER A 378 -6.87 28.34 -9.85
C SER A 378 -8.02 27.32 -9.92
N ARG A 379 -8.71 27.23 -11.05
CA ARG A 379 -9.72 26.19 -11.30
C ARG A 379 -9.20 24.75 -11.09
N ALA A 380 -7.88 24.51 -11.19
CA ALA A 380 -7.31 23.19 -10.90
C ALA A 380 -7.38 22.77 -9.42
N GLY A 381 -7.63 23.70 -8.50
CA GLY A 381 -7.80 23.39 -7.08
C GLY A 381 -9.24 23.09 -6.66
N ILE A 382 -10.23 23.22 -7.54
CA ILE A 382 -11.64 22.95 -7.20
C ILE A 382 -11.80 21.44 -6.99
N PHE A 383 -12.19 21.01 -5.79
CA PHE A 383 -12.20 19.61 -5.34
C PHE A 383 -13.58 18.97 -5.34
N TYR A 384 -13.61 17.63 -5.30
CA TYR A 384 -14.84 16.85 -5.29
C TYR A 384 -15.59 16.94 -3.95
N ARG A 385 -16.91 16.72 -4.00
CA ARG A 385 -17.81 16.71 -2.85
C ARG A 385 -18.73 15.51 -2.93
N ASP A 386 -18.96 14.89 -1.78
CA ASP A 386 -19.78 13.69 -1.59
C ASP A 386 -20.35 13.71 -0.16
N LYS A 387 -21.27 14.66 0.10
CA LYS A 387 -21.73 15.03 1.46
C LYS A 387 -22.21 13.85 2.29
N ASP A 388 -22.92 12.92 1.68
CA ASP A 388 -23.52 11.76 2.34
C ASP A 388 -22.68 10.48 2.17
N LEU A 389 -21.49 10.60 1.55
CA LEU A 389 -20.56 9.49 1.32
C LEU A 389 -21.19 8.31 0.57
N SER A 390 -22.14 8.62 -0.32
CA SER A 390 -22.99 7.63 -0.99
C SER A 390 -23.23 7.94 -2.46
N LEU A 391 -22.78 9.10 -2.96
CA LEU A 391 -22.96 9.43 -4.37
C LEU A 391 -22.16 8.46 -5.24
N ASP A 392 -22.70 8.15 -6.43
CA ASP A 392 -21.91 7.47 -7.44
C ASP A 392 -20.86 8.42 -8.05
N ASN A 393 -19.87 7.84 -8.72
CA ASN A 393 -18.75 8.61 -9.30
C ASN A 393 -19.22 9.59 -10.39
N GLU A 394 -20.28 9.27 -11.13
CA GLU A 394 -20.79 10.11 -12.22
C GLU A 394 -21.44 11.38 -11.69
N ALA A 395 -22.25 11.27 -10.64
CA ALA A 395 -22.87 12.37 -9.93
C ALA A 395 -21.83 13.30 -9.32
N ILE A 396 -20.78 12.75 -8.68
CA ILE A 396 -19.70 13.55 -8.11
C ILE A 396 -18.96 14.34 -9.21
N ILE A 397 -18.67 13.70 -10.34
CA ILE A 397 -18.02 14.35 -11.49
C ILE A 397 -18.91 15.45 -12.08
N ASN A 398 -20.21 15.21 -12.23
CA ASN A 398 -21.14 16.19 -12.78
C ASN A 398 -21.28 17.42 -11.86
N ASN A 399 -21.42 17.21 -10.56
CA ASN A 399 -21.45 18.29 -9.58
C ASN A 399 -20.16 19.13 -9.61
N HIS A 400 -19.01 18.47 -9.71
CA HIS A 400 -17.71 19.13 -9.82
C HIS A 400 -17.58 19.96 -11.10
N LYS A 401 -18.03 19.44 -12.24
CA LYS A 401 -18.04 20.19 -13.51
C LYS A 401 -18.84 21.48 -13.40
N ILE A 402 -20.04 21.42 -12.81
CA ILE A 402 -20.89 22.59 -12.58
C ILE A 402 -20.19 23.61 -11.67
N GLU A 403 -19.52 23.16 -10.60
CA GLU A 403 -18.73 24.03 -9.71
C GLU A 403 -17.56 24.71 -10.46
N VAL A 404 -16.88 23.98 -11.34
CA VAL A 404 -15.77 24.51 -12.16
C VAL A 404 -16.26 25.53 -13.19
N GLU A 405 -17.39 25.26 -13.87
CA GLU A 405 -17.97 26.14 -14.89
C GLU A 405 -18.46 27.46 -14.30
N ASN A 406 -19.10 27.41 -13.12
CA ASN A 406 -19.59 28.59 -12.40
C ASN A 406 -18.49 29.35 -11.65
N SER A 407 -17.25 28.87 -11.66
CA SER A 407 -16.16 29.48 -10.89
C SER A 407 -15.57 30.72 -11.58
N ASN A 408 -15.43 31.81 -10.81
CA ASN A 408 -14.70 33.02 -11.23
C ASN A 408 -13.17 32.89 -11.13
N LEU A 409 -12.65 31.73 -10.69
CA LEU A 409 -11.21 31.51 -10.62
C LEU A 409 -10.58 31.47 -12.01
N ILE A 410 -9.33 31.93 -12.12
CA ILE A 410 -8.56 31.84 -13.36
C ILE A 410 -8.36 30.37 -13.74
N SER A 411 -8.29 30.10 -15.05
CA SER A 411 -7.94 28.76 -15.53
C SER A 411 -6.51 28.39 -15.14
N SER A 412 -6.27 27.10 -14.92
CA SER A 412 -4.93 26.59 -14.62
C SER A 412 -3.92 26.92 -15.71
N SER A 413 -4.31 26.78 -16.99
CA SER A 413 -3.45 27.14 -18.13
C SER A 413 -3.07 28.63 -18.15
N LYS A 414 -3.98 29.52 -17.72
CA LYS A 414 -3.68 30.95 -17.62
C LYS A 414 -2.76 31.23 -16.43
N PHE A 415 -2.99 30.59 -15.29
CA PHE A 415 -2.11 30.69 -14.12
C PHE A 415 -0.68 30.27 -14.47
N ILE A 416 -0.50 29.08 -15.06
CA ILE A 416 0.81 28.51 -15.42
C ILE A 416 1.59 29.48 -16.32
N LYS A 417 0.97 29.96 -17.40
CA LYS A 417 1.59 30.93 -18.32
C LYS A 417 1.98 32.24 -17.64
N THR A 418 1.19 32.69 -16.67
CA THR A 418 1.46 33.96 -15.96
C THR A 418 2.61 33.79 -14.98
N TYR A 419 2.65 32.67 -14.26
CA TYR A 419 3.71 32.34 -13.31
C TYR A 419 5.06 32.17 -14.01
N GLU A 420 5.10 31.46 -15.14
CA GLU A 420 6.31 31.27 -15.94
C GLU A 420 6.90 32.61 -16.43
N ARG A 421 6.05 33.54 -16.88
CA ARG A 421 6.49 34.88 -17.34
C ARG A 421 7.00 35.78 -16.22
N GLY A 422 6.46 35.65 -15.01
CA GLY A 422 6.90 36.43 -13.84
C GLY A 422 8.15 35.87 -13.15
N SER A 423 8.62 34.69 -13.56
CA SER A 423 9.81 34.03 -13.01
C SER A 423 11.06 34.16 -13.91
N CYS A 424 10.94 34.85 -15.05
CA CYS A 424 12.01 35.11 -16.02
C CYS A 424 12.70 36.45 -15.78
#